data_AF-A0A6B3G4A6-F1
#
_entry.id   AF-A0A6B3G4A6-F1
#
_cell.length_a   1.000
_cell.length_b   1.000
_cell.length_c   1.000
_cell.angle_alpha   90.00
_cell.angle_beta   90.00
_cell.angle_gamma   90.00
#
_symmetry.space_group_name_H-M   'P 1'
#
loop_
_entity.id
_entity.type
_entity.pdbx_description
1 polymer ?
#
loop_
_entity_poly.entity_id
_entity_poly.type
_entity_poly.pdbx_seq_one_letter_code
_entity_poly.pdbx_strand_id
1 'polypeptide(L)' 'MAARHHLIDRAPSDVWTVLEDERLYGTWVVGTSDSRGEQGDWPELGSS' A
#
# COMPACT_ATOMS: atom_id res chain seq x y z
N MET A 1 3.36 18.10 -7.20
CA MET A 1 2.97 16.72 -6.83
C MET A 1 2.04 16.21 -7.91
N ALA A 2 2.31 15.04 -8.49
CA ALA A 2 1.44 14.42 -9.47
C ALA A 2 0.56 13.37 -8.78
N ALA A 3 -0.76 13.45 -8.96
CA ALA A 3 -1.71 12.48 -8.44
C ALA A 3 -2.28 11.66 -9.61
N ARG A 4 -2.32 10.34 -9.46
CA ARG A 4 -2.96 9.43 -10.43
C ARG A 4 -4.20 8.82 -9.80
N HIS A 5 -5.37 9.26 -10.25
CA HIS A 5 -6.65 8.73 -9.80
C HIS A 5 -7.01 7.49 -10.62
N HIS A 6 -7.49 6.45 -9.94
CA HIS A 6 -8.03 5.24 -10.54
C HIS A 6 -9.39 4.93 -9.94
N LEU A 7 -10.36 4.59 -10.79
CA LEU A 7 -11.65 4.09 -10.33
C LEU A 7 -11.56 2.57 -10.15
N ILE A 8 -11.95 2.09 -8.98
CA ILE A 8 -12.05 0.67 -8.67
C ILE A 8 -13.51 0.41 -8.32
N ASP A 9 -14.17 -0.49 -9.07
CA ASP A 9 -15.58 -0.86 -8.86
C ASP A 9 -15.72 -1.86 -7.70
N ARG A 10 -15.29 -1.44 -6.52
CA ARG A 10 -15.35 -2.20 -5.26
C ARG A 10 -15.62 -1.27 -4.09
N ALA A 11 -16.08 -1.84 -2.97
CA ALA A 11 -16.24 -1.08 -1.75
C ALA A 11 -14.87 -0.55 -1.28
N PRO A 12 -14.80 0.68 -0.73
CA PRO A 12 -13.54 1.23 -0.23
C PRO A 12 -12.87 0.34 0.83
N SER A 13 -13.64 -0.40 1.63
CA SER A 13 -13.11 -1.36 2.61
C SER A 13 -12.32 -2.48 1.95
N ASP A 14 -12.81 -3.02 0.84
CA ASP A 14 -12.15 -4.12 0.12
C ASP A 14 -10.82 -3.65 -0.48
N VAL A 15 -10.80 -2.41 -0.96
CA VAL A 15 -9.57 -1.77 -1.45
C VAL A 15 -8.58 -1.57 -0.30
N TRP A 16 -9.06 -1.16 0.88
CA TRP A 16 -8.21 -0.94 2.03
C TRP A 16 -7.57 -2.23 2.56
N THR A 17 -8.31 -3.34 2.60
CA THR A 17 -7.77 -4.67 2.96
C THR A 17 -6.61 -5.11 2.07
N VAL A 18 -6.60 -4.67 0.82
CA VAL A 18 -5.48 -4.91 -0.07
C VAL A 18 -4.34 -3.96 0.29
N LEU A 19 -4.58 -2.65 0.32
CA LEU A 19 -3.54 -1.63 0.55
C LEU A 19 -2.84 -1.72 1.92
N GLU A 20 -3.50 -2.26 2.94
CA GLU A 20 -2.92 -2.46 4.28
C GLU A 20 -1.95 -3.65 4.34
N ASP A 21 -1.88 -4.52 3.32
CA ASP A 21 -0.94 -5.63 3.28
C ASP A 21 0.44 -5.17 2.77
N GLU A 22 1.40 -5.03 3.69
CA GLU A 22 2.78 -4.62 3.39
C GLU A 22 3.45 -5.50 2.33
N ARG A 23 3.11 -6.79 2.26
CA ARG A 23 3.76 -7.78 1.37
C ARG A 23 3.42 -7.53 -0.09
N LEU A 24 2.32 -6.82 -0.35
CA LEU A 24 1.84 -6.50 -1.68
C LEU A 24 2.37 -5.16 -2.18
N TYR A 25 2.99 -4.35 -1.32
CA TYR A 25 3.51 -3.02 -1.68
C TYR A 25 4.47 -3.06 -2.88
N GLY A 26 5.43 -3.99 -2.89
CA GLY A 26 6.38 -4.18 -4.00
C GLY A 26 5.72 -4.64 -5.31
N THR A 27 4.47 -5.10 -5.28
CA THR A 27 3.72 -5.47 -6.48
C THR A 27 3.10 -4.25 -7.18
N TRP A 28 2.81 -3.17 -6.44
CA TRP A 28 2.13 -1.99 -7.01
C TRP A 28 3.07 -0.82 -7.25
N VAL A 29 4.17 -0.75 -6.51
CA VAL A 29 5.18 0.29 -6.68
C VAL A 29 6.25 -0.20 -7.62
N VAL A 30 6.26 0.38 -8.83
CA VAL A 30 7.33 0.13 -9.80
C VAL A 30 8.65 0.68 -9.23
N GLY A 31 9.66 -0.19 -9.10
CA GLY A 31 11.03 0.19 -8.66
C GLY A 31 11.43 -0.31 -7.27
N THR A 32 10.50 -0.88 -6.50
CA THR A 32 10.78 -1.50 -5.21
C THR A 32 10.61 -3.01 -5.33
N SER A 33 11.73 -3.75 -5.41
CA SER A 33 11.72 -5.20 -5.60
C SER A 33 11.32 -5.99 -4.35
N ASP A 34 11.42 -5.38 -3.17
CA ASP A 34 11.11 -6.00 -1.88
C ASP A 34 10.77 -4.89 -0.87
N SER A 35 9.79 -5.13 0.00
CA SER A 35 9.40 -4.21 1.08
C SER A 35 9.23 -5.02 2.35
N ARG A 36 9.93 -4.61 3.40
CA ARG A 36 9.91 -5.25 4.71
C ARG A 36 9.72 -4.14 5.72
N GLY A 37 8.74 -4.25 6.61
CA GLY A 37 8.61 -3.32 7.72
C GLY A 37 9.90 -3.29 8.53
N GLU A 38 10.50 -2.11 8.69
CA GLU A 38 11.68 -1.90 9.52
C GLU A 38 11.27 -1.44 10.92
N GLN A 39 10.32 -0.50 11.01
CA GLN A 39 9.81 0.01 12.29
C GLN A 39 8.30 0.23 12.23
N GLY A 40 7.61 -0.06 13.35
CA GLY A 40 6.16 0.11 13.48
C GLY A 40 5.35 -1.02 12.81
N ASP A 41 4.05 -1.02 13.08
CA ASP A 41 3.10 -1.94 12.46
C ASP A 41 2.43 -1.22 11.28
N TRP A 42 2.87 -1.50 10.05
CA TRP A 42 2.19 -0.99 8.86
C TRP A 42 0.70 -1.41 8.90
N PRO A 43 -0.27 -0.55 8.55
CA PRO A 43 -0.15 0.80 7.95
C PRO A 43 -0.22 1.96 8.97
N GLU A 44 0.14 1.74 10.23
CA GLU A 44 0.06 2.79 11.26
C GLU A 44 1.00 3.96 10.97
N LEU A 45 0.58 5.15 11.41
CA LEU A 45 1.34 6.38 11.24
C LEU A 45 2.70 6.27 11.96
N GLY A 46 3.79 6.44 11.21
CA GLY A 46 5.15 6.34 11.72
C GLY A 46 5.85 5.02 11.40
N SER A 47 5.16 4.09 10.72
CA SER A 47 5.78 2.88 10.20
C SER A 47 6.67 3.17 8.98
N SER A 48 7.77 2.43 8.82
CA SER A 48 8.74 2.59 7.73
C SER A 48 9.22 1.27 7.16
#